data_AF-A0A3A0A535-F1
#
_entry.id   AF-A0A3A0A535-F1
#
_cell.length_a   1.000
_cell.length_b   1.000
_cell.length_c   1.000
_cell.angle_alpha   90.00
_cell.angle_beta   90.00
_cell.angle_gamma   90.00
#
_symmetry.space_group_name_H-M   'P 1'
#
loop_
_entity.id
_entity.type
_entity.pdbx_description
1 polymer ?
#
loop_
_entity_poly.entity_id
_entity_poly.type
_entity_poly.pdbx_seq_one_letter_code
_entity_poly.pdbx_strand_id
1 'polypeptide(L)'
;FGLPATVVLAFCAVSLVSLRHYYSVPKQPFRESIQYIEAERQPGDIIIAVFLAEGGYRFYGPQYHLEEGKDYFPVRSVEALDAVLASHPGARTFVVTTFSRALRLAYPDLDARIARDWSRSRTFPATVGDGEVTIWTQR
;
A
#
# COMPACT_ATOMS: atom_id res chain seq x y z
N PHE A 1 30.97 39.00 8.00
CA PHE A 1 29.98 39.02 9.10
C PHE A 1 29.26 37.69 9.11
N GLY A 2 29.68 36.77 9.98
CA GLY A 2 28.98 35.49 10.18
C GLY A 2 27.78 35.67 11.09
N LEU A 3 26.69 34.96 10.82
CA LEU A 3 25.54 34.91 11.72
C LEU A 3 26.00 34.35 13.09
N PRO A 4 25.55 34.93 14.22
CA PRO A 4 25.89 34.41 15.53
C PRO A 4 25.39 32.97 15.66
N ALA A 5 26.18 32.10 16.29
CA ALA A 5 25.90 30.67 16.42
C ALA A 5 24.50 30.37 16.98
N THR A 6 23.99 31.25 17.84
CA THR A 6 22.64 31.19 18.42
C THR A 6 21.54 31.27 17.36
N VAL A 7 21.71 32.12 16.34
CA VAL A 7 20.74 32.25 15.24
C VAL A 7 20.77 31.01 14.38
N VAL A 8 21.96 30.48 14.07
CA VAL A 8 22.10 29.21 13.33
C VAL A 8 21.43 28.05 14.09
N LEU A 9 21.67 27.94 15.40
CA LEU A 9 21.04 26.92 16.24
C LEU A 9 19.51 27.06 16.30
N ALA A 10 18.99 28.29 16.38
CA ALA A 10 17.56 28.55 16.34
C ALA A 10 16.95 28.12 14.98
N PHE A 11 17.61 28.42 13.86
CA PHE A 11 17.18 27.95 12.54
C PHE A 11 17.21 26.42 12.43
N CYS A 12 18.25 25.76 12.95
CA CYS A 12 18.32 24.30 13.00
C CYS A 12 17.17 23.70 13.83
N ALA A 13 16.87 24.25 15.00
CA ALA A 13 15.80 23.78 15.87
C ALA A 13 14.42 23.91 15.23
N VAL A 14 14.13 25.06 14.60
CA VAL A 14 12.87 25.28 13.86
C VAL A 14 12.77 24.32 12.66
N SER A 15 13.87 24.12 11.94
CA SER A 15 13.90 23.19 10.80
C SER A 15 13.64 21.75 11.23
N LEU A 16 14.18 21.32 12.37
CA LEU A 16 13.93 19.98 12.94
C LEU A 16 12.46 19.75 13.29
N VAL A 17 11.78 20.76 13.86
CA VAL A 17 10.35 20.69 14.16
C VAL A 17 9.52 20.54 12.88
N SER A 18 9.82 21.34 11.84
CA SER A 18 9.16 21.25 10.55
C SER A 18 9.38 19.89 9.86
N LEU A 19 10.60 19.34 9.94
CA LEU A 19 10.92 18.02 9.40
C LEU A 19 10.12 16.93 10.12
N ARG A 20 10.02 16.98 11.45
CA ARG A 20 9.23 15.99 12.21
C ARG A 20 7.78 15.95 11.74
N HIS A 21 7.14 17.10 11.57
CA HIS A 21 5.77 17.16 11.08
C HIS A 21 5.68 16.61 9.64
N TYR A 22 6.60 17.01 8.77
CA TYR A 22 6.64 16.57 7.38
C TYR A 22 6.83 15.05 7.22
N TYR A 23 7.65 14.41 8.07
CA TYR A 23 7.88 12.96 8.04
C TYR A 23 6.89 12.14 8.87
N SER A 24 5.94 12.78 9.55
CA SER A 24 4.97 12.07 10.40
C SER A 24 3.90 11.31 9.63
N VAL A 25 3.63 11.70 8.38
CA VAL A 25 2.67 11.02 7.50
C VAL A 25 3.42 10.47 6.29
N PRO A 26 3.34 9.15 6.03
CA PRO A 26 4.05 8.54 4.93
C PRO A 26 3.54 9.08 3.59
N LYS A 27 4.45 9.13 2.61
CA LYS A 27 4.10 9.45 1.22
C LYS A 27 3.09 8.46 0.65
N GLN A 28 3.26 7.19 0.99
CA GLN A 28 2.32 6.10 0.74
C GLN A 28 2.40 5.11 1.93
N PRO A 29 1.29 4.80 2.59
CA PRO A 29 1.25 4.04 3.85
C PRO A 29 1.31 2.51 3.67
N PHE A 30 2.32 2.00 2.94
CA PHE A 30 2.44 0.56 2.69
C PHE A 30 2.86 -0.25 3.92
N ARG A 31 3.64 0.33 4.83
CA ARG A 31 4.00 -0.37 6.08
C ARG A 31 2.77 -0.59 6.94
N GLU A 32 1.95 0.45 7.07
CA GLU A 32 0.70 0.42 7.82
C GLU A 32 -0.30 -0.56 7.17
N SER A 33 -0.36 -0.61 5.83
CA SER A 33 -1.22 -1.58 5.15
C SER A 33 -0.76 -3.02 5.38
N ILE A 34 0.54 -3.29 5.30
CA ILE A 34 1.09 -4.63 5.57
C ILE A 34 0.84 -5.02 7.03
N GLN A 35 1.15 -4.15 8.00
CA GLN A 35 0.91 -4.41 9.41
C GLN A 35 -0.56 -4.74 9.71
N TYR A 36 -1.49 -4.03 9.06
CA TYR A 36 -2.91 -4.30 9.21
C TYR A 36 -3.31 -5.66 8.65
N ILE A 37 -2.83 -6.03 7.46
CA ILE A 37 -3.10 -7.36 6.90
C ILE A 37 -2.52 -8.44 7.81
N GLU A 38 -1.24 -8.33 8.18
CA GLU A 38 -0.56 -9.33 9.01
C GLU A 38 -1.18 -9.49 10.41
N ALA A 39 -1.85 -8.46 10.93
CA ALA A 39 -2.60 -8.57 12.18
C ALA A 39 -3.90 -9.40 12.05
N GLU A 40 -4.44 -9.54 10.84
CA GLU A 40 -5.68 -10.29 10.56
C GLU A 40 -5.47 -11.62 9.82
N ARG A 41 -4.33 -11.74 9.13
CA ARG A 41 -4.02 -12.83 8.20
C ARG A 41 -3.74 -14.13 8.94
N GLN A 42 -4.30 -15.22 8.45
CA GLN A 42 -3.99 -16.57 8.91
C GLN A 42 -3.08 -17.30 7.92
N PRO A 43 -2.37 -18.37 8.33
CA PRO A 43 -1.61 -19.19 7.41
C PRO A 43 -2.51 -19.71 6.27
N GLY A 44 -2.09 -19.47 5.02
CA GLY A 44 -2.85 -19.83 3.81
C GLY A 44 -3.64 -18.67 3.20
N ASP A 45 -3.85 -17.57 3.92
CA ASP A 45 -4.40 -16.35 3.34
C ASP A 45 -3.37 -15.68 2.42
N ILE A 46 -3.86 -15.10 1.33
CA ILE A 46 -3.03 -14.49 0.28
C ILE A 46 -3.30 -13.00 0.12
N ILE A 47 -2.28 -12.29 -0.38
CA ILE A 47 -2.35 -10.87 -0.69
C ILE A 47 -2.25 -10.68 -2.20
N ILE A 48 -3.13 -9.88 -2.78
CA ILE A 48 -3.06 -9.53 -4.20
C ILE A 48 -2.73 -8.04 -4.31
N ALA A 49 -1.52 -7.74 -4.79
CA ALA A 49 -1.04 -6.37 -4.95
C ALA A 49 -1.35 -5.88 -6.37
N VAL A 50 -2.29 -4.96 -6.50
CA VAL A 50 -2.79 -4.53 -7.82
C VAL A 50 -1.99 -3.34 -8.34
N PHE A 51 -1.53 -3.44 -9.57
CA PHE A 51 -0.90 -2.35 -10.31
C PHE A 51 0.27 -1.71 -9.55
N LEU A 52 0.15 -0.45 -9.13
CA LEU A 52 1.22 0.28 -8.45
C LEU A 52 1.42 -0.15 -6.99
N ALA A 53 0.49 -0.94 -6.42
CA ALA A 53 0.67 -1.48 -5.07
C ALA A 53 1.81 -2.51 -5.02
N GLU A 54 2.10 -3.18 -6.14
CA GLU A 54 3.26 -4.08 -6.33
C GLU A 54 4.55 -3.44 -5.81
N GLY A 55 4.82 -2.19 -6.17
CA GLY A 55 6.07 -1.52 -5.82
C GLY A 55 6.25 -1.35 -4.31
N GLY A 56 5.16 -1.04 -3.60
CA GLY A 56 5.15 -0.95 -2.15
C GLY A 56 5.38 -2.29 -1.48
N TYR A 57 4.71 -3.34 -1.94
CA TYR A 57 4.84 -4.69 -1.38
C TYR A 57 6.21 -5.30 -1.69
N ARG A 58 6.78 -5.07 -2.88
CA ARG A 58 8.13 -5.51 -3.20
C ARG A 58 9.19 -4.82 -2.35
N PHE A 59 9.00 -3.53 -2.03
CA PHE A 59 9.96 -2.77 -1.23
C PHE A 59 9.85 -3.05 0.28
N TYR A 60 8.62 -3.09 0.83
CA TYR A 60 8.41 -3.24 2.27
C TYR A 60 8.12 -4.67 2.73
N GLY A 61 7.57 -5.53 1.87
CA GLY A 61 7.19 -6.91 2.18
C GLY A 61 8.29 -7.76 2.82
N PRO A 62 9.56 -7.71 2.36
CA PRO A 62 10.65 -8.48 2.98
C PRO A 62 10.87 -8.16 4.47
N GLN A 63 10.53 -6.95 4.93
CA GLN A 63 10.63 -6.55 6.35
C GLN A 63 9.59 -7.28 7.23
N TYR A 64 8.59 -7.89 6.62
CA TYR A 64 7.50 -8.63 7.24
C TYR A 64 7.48 -10.10 6.80
N HIS A 65 8.60 -10.61 6.24
CA HIS A 65 8.71 -11.98 5.74
C HIS A 65 7.71 -12.35 4.63
N LEU A 66 7.26 -11.36 3.85
CA LEU A 66 6.41 -11.58 2.68
C LEU A 66 7.25 -11.86 1.43
N GLU A 67 7.00 -12.99 0.79
CA GLU A 67 7.64 -13.41 -0.46
C GLU A 67 6.70 -13.24 -1.67
N GLU A 68 7.22 -12.67 -2.75
CA GLU A 68 6.48 -12.53 -4.02
C GLU A 68 6.23 -13.91 -4.63
N GLY A 69 5.00 -14.18 -5.05
CA GLY A 69 4.61 -15.47 -5.61
C GLY A 69 4.32 -16.56 -4.56
N LYS A 70 4.35 -16.22 -3.27
CA LYS A 70 4.01 -17.13 -2.16
C LYS A 70 3.03 -16.50 -1.19
N ASP A 71 3.37 -15.32 -0.66
CA ASP A 71 2.54 -14.59 0.30
C ASP A 71 1.72 -13.50 -0.40
N TYR A 72 2.33 -12.85 -1.38
CA TYR A 72 1.67 -11.84 -2.18
C TYR A 72 1.89 -12.02 -3.69
N PHE A 73 0.89 -11.63 -4.47
CA PHE A 73 0.82 -11.86 -5.90
C PHE A 73 0.52 -10.54 -6.62
N PRO A 74 1.49 -9.96 -7.35
CA PRO A 74 1.24 -8.78 -8.17
C PRO A 74 0.33 -9.10 -9.35
N VAL A 75 -0.67 -8.26 -9.60
CA VAL A 75 -1.58 -8.42 -10.75
C VAL A 75 -1.84 -7.12 -11.49
N ARG A 76 -1.96 -7.22 -12.82
CA ARG A 76 -2.20 -6.08 -13.74
C ARG A 76 -3.26 -6.39 -14.80
N SER A 77 -4.06 -7.43 -14.61
CA SER A 77 -5.20 -7.75 -15.48
C SER A 77 -6.22 -8.60 -14.73
N VAL A 78 -7.42 -8.73 -15.29
CA VAL A 78 -8.48 -9.59 -14.75
C VAL A 78 -8.04 -11.06 -14.85
N GLU A 79 -7.40 -11.45 -15.94
CA GLU A 79 -6.93 -12.82 -16.17
C GLU A 79 -5.86 -13.21 -15.15
N ALA A 80 -4.94 -12.30 -14.83
CA ALA A 80 -3.92 -12.54 -13.80
C ALA A 80 -4.53 -12.65 -12.40
N LEU A 81 -5.52 -11.79 -12.08
CA LEU A 81 -6.28 -11.88 -10.84
C LEU A 81 -6.99 -13.24 -10.73
N ASP A 82 -7.75 -13.61 -11.76
CA ASP A 82 -8.52 -14.86 -11.76
C ASP A 82 -7.60 -16.10 -11.75
N ALA A 83 -6.42 -16.04 -12.38
CA ALA A 83 -5.42 -17.12 -12.32
C ALA A 83 -4.85 -17.31 -10.91
N VAL A 84 -4.58 -16.23 -10.17
CA VAL A 84 -4.13 -16.29 -8.77
C VAL A 84 -5.22 -16.85 -7.87
N LEU A 85 -6.47 -16.42 -8.07
CA LEU A 85 -7.61 -16.94 -7.31
C LEU A 85 -7.84 -18.43 -7.57
N ALA A 86 -7.72 -18.86 -8.83
CA ALA A 86 -7.87 -20.26 -9.22
C ALA A 86 -6.76 -21.16 -8.65
N SER A 87 -5.54 -20.65 -8.47
CA SER A 87 -4.42 -21.39 -7.86
C SER A 87 -4.48 -21.46 -6.33
N HIS A 88 -5.34 -20.66 -5.70
CA HIS A 88 -5.53 -20.62 -4.24
C HIS A 88 -7.00 -20.80 -3.85
N PRO A 89 -7.62 -21.95 -4.20
CA PRO A 89 -9.03 -22.17 -3.94
C PRO A 89 -9.32 -22.15 -2.43
N GLY A 90 -10.29 -21.32 -2.03
CA GLY A 90 -10.73 -21.19 -0.64
C GLY A 90 -9.85 -20.32 0.26
N ALA A 91 -8.74 -19.76 -0.25
CA ALA A 91 -7.90 -18.84 0.51
C ALA A 91 -8.63 -17.50 0.73
N ARG A 92 -8.64 -16.99 1.97
CA ARG A 92 -9.08 -15.62 2.20
C ARG A 92 -8.09 -14.68 1.49
N THR A 93 -8.63 -13.79 0.68
CA THR A 93 -7.83 -12.93 -0.19
C THR A 93 -7.96 -11.47 0.22
N PHE A 94 -6.83 -10.83 0.48
CA PHE A 94 -6.72 -9.39 0.67
C PHE A 94 -6.26 -8.74 -0.62
N VAL A 95 -7.10 -7.90 -1.23
CA VAL A 95 -6.71 -7.13 -2.42
C VAL A 95 -6.21 -5.77 -1.99
N VAL A 96 -5.09 -5.32 -2.54
CA VAL A 96 -4.45 -4.05 -2.19
C VAL A 96 -4.29 -3.19 -3.42
N THR A 97 -4.74 -1.94 -3.30
CA THR A 97 -4.70 -0.93 -4.39
C THR A 97 -4.11 0.37 -3.87
N THR A 98 -3.54 1.17 -4.78
CA THR A 98 -3.10 2.56 -4.56
C THR A 98 -3.33 3.34 -5.85
N PHE A 99 -3.27 4.68 -5.81
CA PHE A 99 -3.41 5.52 -7.00
C PHE A 99 -4.69 5.20 -7.78
N SER A 100 -5.83 5.26 -7.08
CA SER A 100 -7.11 4.76 -7.60
C SER A 100 -7.49 5.37 -8.96
N ARG A 101 -7.16 6.65 -9.19
CA ARG A 101 -7.36 7.31 -10.48
C ARG A 101 -6.49 6.70 -11.57
N ALA A 102 -5.20 6.46 -11.30
CA ALA A 102 -4.30 5.84 -12.25
C ALA A 102 -4.73 4.39 -12.56
N LEU A 103 -5.19 3.65 -11.54
CA LEU A 103 -5.74 2.30 -11.72
C LEU A 103 -6.96 2.33 -12.66
N ARG A 104 -7.94 3.21 -12.43
CA ARG A 104 -9.12 3.34 -13.29
C ARG A 104 -8.80 3.72 -14.73
N LEU A 105 -7.77 4.53 -14.94
CA LEU A 105 -7.37 4.96 -16.28
C LEU A 105 -6.59 3.88 -17.03
N ALA A 106 -5.69 3.17 -16.33
CA ALA A 106 -4.82 2.18 -16.95
C ALA A 106 -5.46 0.79 -17.07
N TYR A 107 -6.29 0.39 -16.10
CA TYR A 107 -6.91 -0.93 -16.00
C TYR A 107 -8.38 -0.83 -15.55
N PRO A 108 -9.27 -0.20 -16.35
CA PRO A 108 -10.66 0.03 -15.97
C PRO A 108 -11.42 -1.26 -15.65
N ASP A 109 -11.18 -2.32 -16.42
CA ASP A 109 -11.85 -3.62 -16.21
C ASP A 109 -11.43 -4.28 -14.89
N LEU A 110 -10.15 -4.12 -14.51
CA LEU A 110 -9.63 -4.65 -13.25
C LEU A 110 -10.18 -3.86 -12.05
N ASP A 111 -10.27 -2.53 -12.15
CA ASP A 111 -10.91 -1.69 -11.12
C ASP A 111 -12.38 -2.08 -10.92
N ALA A 112 -13.13 -2.21 -12.02
CA ALA A 112 -14.53 -2.63 -11.99
C ALA A 112 -14.70 -4.05 -11.41
N ARG A 113 -13.82 -4.98 -11.81
CA ARG A 113 -13.76 -6.36 -11.30
C ARG A 113 -13.56 -6.40 -9.78
N ILE A 114 -12.66 -5.58 -9.24
CA ILE A 114 -12.38 -5.48 -7.80
C ILE A 114 -13.57 -4.84 -7.07
N ALA A 115 -14.09 -3.72 -7.58
CA ALA A 115 -15.20 -3.00 -6.96
C ALA A 115 -16.51 -3.82 -6.93
N ARG A 116 -16.68 -4.76 -7.86
CA ARG A 116 -17.85 -5.64 -7.92
C ARG A 116 -17.81 -6.75 -6.86
N ASP A 117 -16.65 -7.36 -6.64
CA ASP A 117 -16.57 -8.63 -5.88
C ASP A 117 -15.94 -8.44 -4.48
N TRP A 118 -15.30 -7.30 -4.23
CA TRP A 118 -14.74 -6.95 -2.92
C TRP A 118 -15.44 -5.73 -2.31
N SER A 119 -15.28 -5.60 -1.00
CA SER A 119 -15.65 -4.43 -0.21
C SER A 119 -14.40 -3.77 0.36
N ARG A 120 -14.41 -2.45 0.50
CA ARG A 120 -13.30 -1.71 1.12
C ARG A 120 -13.31 -2.02 2.61
N SER A 121 -12.23 -2.64 3.09
CA SER A 121 -12.04 -2.89 4.52
C SER A 121 -11.42 -1.66 5.18
N ARG A 122 -10.30 -1.16 4.64
CA ARG A 122 -9.58 -0.02 5.20
C ARG A 122 -8.83 0.79 4.14
N THR A 123 -8.81 2.11 4.30
CA THR A 123 -7.98 3.02 3.51
C THR A 123 -7.04 3.79 4.43
N PHE A 124 -5.77 3.82 4.08
CA PHE A 124 -4.73 4.54 4.82
C PHE A 124 -4.42 5.86 4.11
N PRO A 125 -4.41 6.99 4.83
CA PRO A 125 -4.15 8.30 4.24
C PRO A 125 -2.69 8.44 3.79
N ALA A 126 -2.48 9.20 2.71
CA ALA A 126 -1.18 9.48 2.12
C ALA A 126 -0.98 10.99 1.96
N THR A 127 0.28 11.44 1.92
CA THR A 127 0.60 12.85 1.62
C THR A 127 0.75 13.13 0.13
N VAL A 128 0.98 12.10 -0.68
CA VAL A 128 0.97 12.21 -2.15
C VAL A 128 -0.47 12.08 -2.63
N GLY A 129 -0.87 12.92 -3.59
CA GLY A 129 -2.21 12.88 -4.18
C GLY A 129 -2.52 11.50 -4.77
N ASP A 130 -3.70 10.98 -4.44
CA ASP A 130 -4.16 9.61 -4.75
C ASP A 130 -3.24 8.48 -4.22
N GLY A 131 -2.26 8.79 -3.36
CA GLY A 131 -1.29 7.83 -2.85
C GLY A 131 -1.81 6.90 -1.74
N GLU A 132 -3.10 7.00 -1.40
CA GLU A 132 -3.72 6.20 -0.36
C GLU A 132 -3.66 4.72 -0.71
N VAL A 133 -3.31 3.89 0.27
CA VAL A 133 -3.38 2.44 0.13
C VAL A 133 -4.73 1.97 0.64
N THR A 134 -5.50 1.32 -0.21
CA THR A 134 -6.79 0.73 0.14
C THR A 134 -6.70 -0.79 0.11
N ILE A 135 -7.15 -1.40 1.20
CA ILE A 135 -7.29 -2.83 1.40
C ILE A 135 -8.74 -3.21 1.20
N TRP A 136 -8.96 -4.27 0.44
CA TRP A 136 -10.26 -4.80 0.11
C TRP A 136 -10.34 -6.26 0.56
N THR A 137 -11.49 -6.64 1.08
CA THR A 137 -11.81 -8.00 1.50
C THR A 137 -13.02 -8.50 0.73
N GLN A 138 -13.04 -9.81 0.47
CA GLN A 138 -14.11 -10.43 -0.30
C GLN A 138 -15.46 -10.19 0.37
N ARG A 139 -16.51 -9.99 -0.44
CA ARG A 139 -17.89 -9.87 0.06
C ARG A 139 -18.45 -11.19 0.54
#